data_AF-W1I5W5-F1
#
_entry.id   AF-W1I5W5-F1
#
_cell.length_a   1.000
_cell.length_b   1.000
_cell.length_c   1.000
_cell.angle_alpha   90.00
_cell.angle_beta   90.00
_cell.angle_gamma   90.00
#
_symmetry.space_group_name_H-M   'P 1'
#
loop_
_entity.id
_entity.type
_entity.pdbx_description
1 polymer ?
#
loop_
_entity_poly.entity_id
_entity_poly.type
_entity_poly.pdbx_seq_one_letter_code
_entity_poly.pdbx_strand_id
1 'polypeptide(L)'
;MEVLEKIINANEEIVYSKKMAKELVELFSQFNEKKSEKIDNCASTLVFKIDLDSQKRKLASANFCRDRFCPECSKRKSRLMYHNLKKVLEKSYEDNNQSFIHLVLALRNCEKENLKKSLDDLLQGFHRLFRRKKFKTSINGWYRNLEVTYNEEEDTLHPHLHIILAVDNDYFKRKSGKYLTQDYIKKEFKTACKIDYEPTAYIKKVYSKDKKDILHNLVAEASKYVTKVSDVLELKNQNLKLELLKSLTKGLHGRRMSSFGGLLKDIFKFLKLEDEENSDLLNIEDEDIELGSNCVFGVFNYDKVEEKYRLVKILENYVPAWKYAEERRRLKKQKEIEDTKNFIKAIKKNFKKRDYKKNAESIFDLII
;
A
#
# COMPACT_ATOMS: atom_id res chain seq x y z
N MET A 1 -0.76 26.71 -23.04
CA MET A 1 -1.71 25.96 -22.18
C MET A 1 -2.13 24.65 -22.83
N GLU A 2 -2.71 24.67 -24.03
CA GLU A 2 -3.21 23.46 -24.71
C GLU A 2 -2.13 22.39 -24.98
N VAL A 3 -0.90 22.79 -25.32
CA VAL A 3 0.27 21.89 -25.46
C VAL A 3 0.64 21.22 -24.13
N LEU A 4 0.62 21.97 -23.03
CA LEU A 4 0.94 21.46 -21.68
C LEU A 4 -0.15 20.53 -21.13
N GLU A 5 -1.41 20.75 -21.49
CA GLU A 5 -2.52 19.85 -21.16
C GLU A 5 -2.41 18.51 -21.90
N LYS A 6 -2.02 18.52 -23.18
CA LYS A 6 -1.81 17.30 -23.98
C LYS A 6 -0.65 16.43 -23.45
N ILE A 7 0.40 17.04 -22.90
CA ILE A 7 1.55 16.33 -22.30
C ILE A 7 1.17 15.48 -21.07
N ILE A 8 0.00 15.72 -20.43
CA ILE A 8 -0.31 15.20 -19.08
C ILE A 8 -1.51 14.27 -19.01
N ASN A 9 -2.29 14.19 -20.09
CA ASN A 9 -3.31 13.14 -20.24
C ASN A 9 -2.71 11.71 -20.24
N ALA A 10 -1.39 11.55 -20.28
CA ALA A 10 -0.68 10.26 -20.25
C ALA A 10 -0.41 9.67 -18.84
N ASN A 11 -0.94 10.24 -17.74
CA ASN A 11 -0.86 9.60 -16.40
C ASN A 11 -1.85 8.42 -16.25
N GLU A 12 -1.89 7.53 -17.23
CA GLU A 12 -2.83 6.40 -17.26
C GLU A 12 -2.78 5.58 -15.97
N GLU A 13 -1.59 5.37 -15.41
CA GLU A 13 -1.43 4.62 -14.17
C GLU A 13 -2.09 5.29 -12.95
N ILE A 14 -1.85 6.58 -12.71
CA ILE A 14 -2.43 7.29 -11.55
C ILE A 14 -3.93 7.48 -11.75
N VAL A 15 -4.37 7.71 -12.99
CA VAL A 15 -5.80 7.78 -13.34
C VAL A 15 -6.47 6.44 -13.08
N TYR A 16 -5.85 5.32 -13.47
CA TYR A 16 -6.34 3.98 -13.18
C TYR A 16 -6.47 3.74 -11.66
N SER A 17 -5.43 4.06 -10.89
CA SER A 17 -5.47 4.00 -9.42
C SER A 17 -6.60 4.87 -8.83
N LYS A 18 -6.87 6.04 -9.42
CA LYS A 18 -7.97 6.93 -9.00
C LYS A 18 -9.34 6.34 -9.29
N LYS A 19 -9.52 5.71 -10.45
CA LYS A 19 -10.78 5.02 -10.79
C LYS A 19 -11.04 3.87 -9.84
N MET A 20 -10.04 3.03 -9.55
CA MET A 20 -10.15 1.98 -8.54
C MET A 20 -10.48 2.53 -7.14
N ALA A 21 -9.90 3.68 -6.78
CA ALA A 21 -10.16 4.31 -5.49
C ALA A 21 -11.62 4.73 -5.31
N LYS A 22 -12.37 4.99 -6.39
CA LYS A 22 -13.78 5.42 -6.32
C LYS A 22 -14.67 4.40 -5.61
N GLU A 23 -14.62 3.13 -6.04
CA GLU A 23 -15.40 2.06 -5.40
C GLU A 23 -14.95 1.85 -3.95
N LEU A 24 -13.65 1.93 -3.67
CA LEU A 24 -13.16 1.84 -2.29
C LEU A 24 -13.67 2.95 -1.39
N VAL A 25 -13.76 4.17 -1.91
CA VAL A 25 -14.29 5.32 -1.18
C VAL A 25 -15.75 5.09 -0.80
N GLU A 26 -16.56 4.54 -1.71
CA GLU A 26 -17.96 4.16 -1.47
C GLU A 26 -18.11 3.02 -0.46
N LEU A 27 -17.19 2.04 -0.47
CA LEU A 27 -17.19 0.96 0.52
C LEU A 27 -16.75 1.46 1.90
N PHE A 28 -15.68 2.25 1.97
CA PHE A 28 -15.18 2.79 3.23
C PHE A 28 -16.12 3.82 3.84
N SER A 29 -16.89 4.59 3.06
CA SER A 29 -17.83 5.58 3.62
C SER A 29 -18.88 4.94 4.52
N GLN A 30 -19.21 3.66 4.28
CA GLN A 30 -20.20 2.92 5.05
C GLN A 30 -19.75 2.51 6.47
N PHE A 31 -18.44 2.53 6.77
CA PHE A 31 -17.94 2.09 8.09
C PHE A 31 -16.71 2.83 8.61
N ASN A 32 -16.04 3.63 7.78
CA ASN A 32 -14.85 4.39 8.11
C ASN A 32 -14.72 5.64 7.23
N GLU A 33 -15.59 6.61 7.48
CA GLU A 33 -15.64 7.90 6.76
C GLU A 33 -14.28 8.60 6.71
N LYS A 34 -13.56 8.68 7.84
CA LYS A 34 -12.22 9.30 7.89
C LYS A 34 -11.22 8.65 6.93
N LYS A 35 -11.29 7.32 6.77
CA LYS A 35 -10.42 6.59 5.82
C LYS A 35 -10.90 6.80 4.38
N SER A 36 -12.21 6.77 4.15
CA SER A 36 -12.83 7.10 2.86
C SER A 36 -12.36 8.47 2.36
N GLU A 37 -12.49 9.51 3.18
CA GLU A 37 -12.03 10.87 2.84
C GLU A 37 -10.53 10.92 2.55
N LYS A 38 -9.70 10.21 3.34
CA LYS A 38 -8.25 10.17 3.11
C LYS A 38 -7.91 9.56 1.76
N ILE A 39 -8.52 8.43 1.41
CA ILE A 39 -8.29 7.73 0.14
C ILE A 39 -8.81 8.57 -1.03
N ASP A 40 -10.00 9.14 -0.92
CA ASP A 40 -10.63 9.99 -1.94
C ASP A 40 -9.73 11.18 -2.32
N ASN A 41 -9.17 11.82 -1.30
CA ASN A 41 -8.29 12.96 -1.46
C ASN A 41 -6.88 12.60 -1.94
N CYS A 42 -6.45 11.34 -1.82
CA CYS A 42 -5.08 10.93 -2.15
C CYS A 42 -4.76 11.21 -3.61
N ALA A 43 -3.65 11.88 -3.91
CA ALA A 43 -3.29 12.24 -5.29
C ALA A 43 -4.38 13.07 -6.01
N SER A 44 -5.24 13.80 -5.29
CA SER A 44 -6.17 14.75 -5.92
C SER A 44 -5.46 15.93 -6.58
N THR A 45 -4.21 16.19 -6.18
CA THR A 45 -3.37 17.26 -6.68
C THR A 45 -1.96 16.73 -6.91
N LEU A 46 -1.44 16.96 -8.12
CA LEU A 46 -0.09 16.59 -8.54
C LEU A 46 0.66 17.85 -8.98
N VAL A 47 1.97 17.88 -8.74
CA VAL A 47 2.86 18.91 -9.24
C VAL A 47 3.93 18.21 -10.06
N PHE A 48 4.03 18.56 -11.34
CA PHE A 48 5.07 18.05 -12.23
C PHE A 48 6.10 19.15 -12.47
N LYS A 49 7.38 18.79 -12.41
CA LYS A 49 8.44 19.59 -13.04
C LYS A 49 8.42 19.24 -14.52
N ILE A 50 8.28 20.23 -15.39
CA ILE A 50 8.10 20.08 -16.83
C ILE A 50 9.23 20.82 -17.51
N ASP A 51 9.98 20.12 -18.35
CA ASP A 51 10.96 20.69 -19.25
C ASP A 51 10.23 21.23 -20.48
N LEU A 52 10.36 22.53 -20.75
CA LEU A 52 9.66 23.20 -21.84
C LEU A 52 10.26 22.87 -23.21
N ASP A 53 11.54 22.50 -23.26
CA ASP A 53 12.24 22.23 -24.51
C ASP A 53 11.99 20.79 -24.95
N SER A 54 12.18 19.84 -24.04
CA SER A 54 12.02 18.41 -24.34
C SER A 54 10.59 17.89 -24.15
N GLN A 55 9.71 18.68 -23.52
CA GLN A 55 8.35 18.29 -23.12
C GLN A 55 8.31 17.08 -22.15
N LYS A 56 9.46 16.66 -21.62
CA LYS A 56 9.55 15.66 -20.57
C LYS A 56 9.07 16.24 -19.25
N ARG A 57 8.60 15.37 -18.35
CA ARG A 57 8.16 15.77 -17.03
C ARG A 57 8.51 14.74 -15.98
N LYS A 58 8.65 15.19 -14.74
CA LYS A 58 8.87 14.35 -13.56
C LYS A 58 7.93 14.77 -12.45
N LEU A 59 7.35 13.81 -11.74
CA LEU A 59 6.48 14.11 -10.60
C LEU A 59 7.32 14.74 -9.48
N ALA A 60 7.08 16.02 -9.20
CA ALA A 60 7.82 16.78 -8.18
C ALA A 60 7.11 16.79 -6.82
N SER A 61 5.78 16.66 -6.80
CA SER A 61 5.02 16.57 -5.56
C SER A 61 3.62 15.97 -5.79
N ALA A 62 3.08 15.32 -4.77
CA ALA A 62 1.73 14.78 -4.78
C ALA A 62 1.21 14.68 -3.33
N ASN A 63 -0.10 14.85 -3.15
CA ASN A 63 -0.75 14.76 -1.84
C ASN A 63 -1.15 13.31 -1.49
N PHE A 64 -0.17 12.40 -1.39
CA PHE A 64 -0.42 10.99 -1.06
C PHE A 64 -0.96 10.81 0.38
N CYS A 65 -1.99 9.98 0.56
CA CYS A 65 -2.58 9.70 1.87
C CYS A 65 -1.79 8.67 2.70
N ARG A 66 -0.90 7.91 2.05
CA ARG A 66 -0.09 6.81 2.60
C ARG A 66 -0.88 5.65 3.22
N ASP A 67 -2.21 5.63 3.06
CA ASP A 67 -3.05 4.52 3.52
C ASP A 67 -2.76 3.26 2.69
N ARG A 68 -2.66 2.12 3.35
CA ARG A 68 -2.33 0.83 2.72
C ARG A 68 -3.41 0.31 1.78
N PHE A 69 -4.67 0.74 1.96
CA PHE A 69 -5.76 0.36 1.07
C PHE A 69 -5.91 1.31 -0.11
N CYS A 70 -5.21 2.46 -0.10
CA CYS A 70 -5.23 3.36 -1.25
C CYS A 70 -4.47 2.70 -2.42
N PRO A 71 -5.10 2.49 -3.59
CA PRO A 71 -4.45 1.82 -4.73
C PRO A 71 -3.14 2.48 -5.14
N GLU A 72 -3.13 3.82 -5.22
CA GLU A 72 -1.94 4.57 -5.60
C GLU A 72 -0.81 4.45 -4.56
N CYS A 73 -1.12 4.62 -3.27
CA CYS A 73 -0.09 4.51 -2.23
C CYS A 73 0.43 3.09 -2.09
N SER A 74 -0.46 2.08 -2.16
CA SER A 74 -0.08 0.67 -2.11
C SER A 74 0.82 0.31 -3.29
N LYS A 75 0.44 0.66 -4.51
CA LYS A 75 1.27 0.43 -5.71
C LYS A 75 2.66 1.06 -5.57
N ARG A 76 2.72 2.33 -5.15
CA ARG A 76 3.99 3.05 -5.00
C ARG A 76 4.90 2.43 -3.95
N LYS A 77 4.34 2.09 -2.79
CA LYS A 77 5.06 1.39 -1.73
C LYS A 77 5.59 0.02 -2.22
N SER A 78 4.89 -0.66 -3.14
CA SER A 78 5.24 -2.03 -3.56
C SER A 78 6.48 -1.98 -4.43
N ARG A 79 6.47 -1.02 -5.37
CA ARG A 79 7.63 -0.72 -6.20
C ARG A 79 8.82 -0.27 -5.36
N LEU A 80 8.63 0.63 -4.39
CA LEU A 80 9.69 1.02 -3.47
C LEU A 80 10.27 -0.22 -2.76
N MET A 81 9.42 -1.08 -2.21
CA MET A 81 9.89 -2.26 -1.50
C MET A 81 10.58 -3.26 -2.42
N TYR A 82 10.12 -3.39 -3.66
CA TYR A 82 10.80 -4.15 -4.70
C TYR A 82 12.23 -3.63 -4.91
N HIS A 83 12.41 -2.33 -5.15
CA HIS A 83 13.75 -1.73 -5.35
C HIS A 83 14.64 -1.86 -4.12
N ASN A 84 14.12 -1.55 -2.94
CA ASN A 84 14.86 -1.66 -1.69
C ASN A 84 15.35 -3.09 -1.45
N LEU A 85 14.45 -4.06 -1.61
CA LEU A 85 14.79 -5.46 -1.43
C LEU A 85 15.82 -5.90 -2.48
N LYS A 86 15.65 -5.53 -3.76
CA LYS A 86 16.62 -5.81 -4.82
C LYS A 86 18.02 -5.32 -4.45
N LYS A 87 18.17 -4.05 -4.08
CA LYS A 87 19.45 -3.46 -3.66
C LYS A 87 20.08 -4.19 -2.48
N VAL A 88 19.27 -4.54 -1.49
CA VAL A 88 19.74 -5.27 -0.30
C VAL A 88 20.24 -6.67 -0.67
N LEU A 89 19.54 -7.39 -1.55
CA LEU A 89 19.95 -8.71 -1.98
C LEU A 89 21.18 -8.68 -2.88
N GLU A 90 21.26 -7.72 -3.82
CA GLU A 90 22.43 -7.51 -4.67
C GLU A 90 23.67 -7.21 -3.82
N LYS A 91 23.57 -6.27 -2.87
CA LYS A 91 24.65 -5.94 -1.95
C LYS A 91 25.05 -7.11 -1.05
N SER A 92 24.07 -7.87 -0.55
CA SER A 92 24.32 -9.08 0.25
C SER A 92 25.03 -10.17 -0.56
N TYR A 93 24.73 -10.27 -1.84
CA TYR A 93 25.39 -11.19 -2.74
C TYR A 93 26.83 -10.76 -3.03
N GLU A 94 27.04 -9.51 -3.42
CA GLU A 94 28.34 -8.94 -3.77
C GLU A 94 29.34 -8.98 -2.61
N ASP A 95 28.92 -8.52 -1.42
CA ASP A 95 29.83 -8.36 -0.29
C ASP A 95 30.03 -9.66 0.52
N ASN A 96 29.01 -10.52 0.57
CA ASN A 96 28.97 -11.65 1.51
C ASN A 96 28.76 -13.00 0.82
N ASN A 97 28.70 -13.03 -0.52
CA ASN A 97 28.52 -14.24 -1.33
C ASN A 97 27.36 -15.11 -0.82
N GLN A 98 26.23 -14.48 -0.47
CA GLN A 98 25.06 -15.16 0.10
C GLN A 98 24.21 -15.83 -0.98
N SER A 99 23.62 -16.95 -0.64
CA SER A 99 22.55 -17.59 -1.41
C SER A 99 21.18 -17.24 -0.84
N PHE A 100 20.14 -17.29 -1.67
CA PHE A 100 18.78 -16.95 -1.25
C PHE A 100 17.80 -18.12 -1.38
N ILE A 101 16.89 -18.20 -0.41
CA ILE A 101 15.81 -19.18 -0.36
C ILE A 101 14.50 -18.45 -0.18
N HIS A 102 13.47 -18.86 -0.91
CA HIS A 102 12.10 -18.44 -0.67
C HIS A 102 11.42 -19.42 0.28
N LEU A 103 10.82 -18.88 1.32
CA LEU A 103 10.06 -19.62 2.33
C LEU A 103 8.68 -18.98 2.45
N VAL A 104 7.63 -19.79 2.32
CA VAL A 104 6.26 -19.39 2.64
C VAL A 104 5.83 -20.06 3.94
N LEU A 105 5.39 -19.27 4.92
CA LEU A 105 4.82 -19.76 6.18
C LEU A 105 3.37 -19.31 6.27
N ALA A 106 2.44 -20.24 6.52
CA ALA A 106 1.03 -19.91 6.70
C ALA A 106 0.38 -20.76 7.80
N LEU A 107 -0.65 -20.18 8.42
CA LEU A 107 -1.58 -20.93 9.25
C LEU A 107 -2.72 -21.48 8.38
N ARG A 108 -3.62 -22.26 8.97
CA ARG A 108 -4.88 -22.60 8.31
C ARG A 108 -5.67 -21.34 7.99
N ASN A 109 -6.55 -21.47 7.00
CA ASN A 109 -7.53 -20.43 6.69
C ASN A 109 -8.32 -20.07 7.95
N CYS A 110 -8.71 -18.81 8.04
CA CYS A 110 -9.45 -18.27 9.16
C CYS A 110 -10.67 -17.49 8.67
N GLU A 111 -11.72 -17.50 9.48
CA GLU A 111 -12.89 -16.66 9.27
C GLU A 111 -12.52 -15.18 9.40
N LYS A 112 -13.35 -14.32 8.79
CA LYS A 112 -13.15 -12.86 8.71
C LYS A 112 -12.99 -12.24 10.11
N GLU A 113 -13.74 -12.70 11.09
CA GLU A 113 -13.74 -12.18 12.47
C GLU A 113 -12.43 -12.54 13.19
N ASN A 114 -11.82 -13.65 12.81
CA ASN A 114 -10.65 -14.26 13.43
C ASN A 114 -9.33 -13.81 12.80
N LEU A 115 -9.35 -13.05 11.69
CA LEU A 115 -8.16 -12.59 10.98
C LEU A 115 -7.14 -11.94 11.91
N LYS A 116 -7.58 -11.03 12.80
CA LYS A 116 -6.67 -10.31 13.71
C LYS A 116 -5.86 -11.29 14.57
N LYS A 117 -6.53 -12.30 15.14
CA LYS A 117 -5.90 -13.31 15.99
C LYS A 117 -4.96 -14.20 15.17
N SER A 118 -5.40 -14.66 14.01
CA SER A 118 -4.56 -15.47 13.11
C SER A 118 -3.27 -14.75 12.71
N LEU A 119 -3.36 -13.44 12.42
CA LEU A 119 -2.20 -12.58 12.15
C LEU A 119 -1.27 -12.43 13.36
N ASP A 120 -1.82 -12.29 14.57
CA ASP A 120 -1.03 -12.24 15.80
C ASP A 120 -0.25 -13.55 16.01
N ASP A 121 -0.92 -14.69 15.88
CA ASP A 121 -0.32 -16.01 16.06
C ASP A 121 0.77 -16.28 15.00
N LEU A 122 0.50 -15.92 13.74
CA LEU A 122 1.44 -16.03 12.63
C LEU A 122 2.71 -15.20 12.87
N LEU A 123 2.57 -13.91 13.18
CA LEU A 123 3.71 -13.00 13.35
C LEU A 123 4.51 -13.31 14.63
N GLN A 124 3.85 -13.67 15.71
CA GLN A 124 4.52 -14.09 16.94
C GLN A 124 5.22 -15.45 16.76
N GLY A 125 4.58 -16.38 16.05
CA GLY A 125 5.16 -17.67 15.69
C GLY A 125 6.43 -17.49 14.86
N PHE A 126 6.39 -16.64 13.84
CA PHE A 126 7.56 -16.23 13.06
C PHE A 126 8.67 -15.67 13.96
N HIS A 127 8.36 -14.71 14.84
CA HIS A 127 9.36 -14.12 15.73
C HIS A 127 10.01 -15.16 16.66
N ARG A 128 9.23 -16.10 17.19
CA ARG A 128 9.75 -17.19 18.03
C ARG A 128 10.60 -18.17 17.22
N LEU A 129 10.18 -18.52 16.00
CA LEU A 129 10.89 -19.44 15.11
C LEU A 129 12.31 -18.93 14.81
N PHE A 130 12.43 -17.67 14.38
CA PHE A 130 13.72 -17.06 14.01
C PHE A 130 14.63 -16.75 15.20
N ARG A 131 14.12 -16.86 16.44
CA ARG A 131 14.94 -16.76 17.65
C ARG A 131 15.56 -18.10 18.08
N ARG A 132 15.12 -19.23 17.50
CA ARG A 132 15.64 -20.54 17.85
C ARG A 132 17.09 -20.70 17.42
N LYS A 133 17.87 -21.41 18.24
CA LYS A 133 19.32 -21.59 18.04
C LYS A 133 19.63 -22.07 16.62
N LYS A 134 18.93 -23.10 16.16
CA LYS A 134 19.15 -23.68 14.83
C LYS A 134 18.91 -22.68 13.69
N PHE A 135 17.83 -21.90 13.76
CA PHE A 135 17.55 -20.84 12.78
C PHE A 135 18.62 -19.75 12.81
N LYS A 136 19.00 -19.27 14.00
CA LYS A 136 20.05 -18.24 14.16
C LYS A 136 21.41 -18.67 13.60
N THR A 137 21.75 -19.96 13.70
CA THR A 137 23.03 -20.49 13.19
C THR A 137 23.00 -20.83 11.70
N SER A 138 21.80 -21.04 11.15
CA SER A 138 21.62 -21.48 9.75
C SER A 138 21.29 -20.35 8.79
N ILE A 139 20.69 -19.26 9.28
CA ILE A 139 20.18 -18.15 8.48
C ILE A 139 20.90 -16.87 8.90
N ASN A 140 21.61 -16.23 7.96
CA ASN A 140 22.39 -15.02 8.21
C ASN A 140 21.52 -13.77 8.25
N GLY A 141 20.46 -13.75 7.44
CA GLY A 141 19.51 -12.65 7.40
C GLY A 141 18.20 -13.06 6.74
N TRP A 142 17.18 -12.24 6.91
CA TRP A 142 15.88 -12.48 6.29
C TRP A 142 15.15 -11.20 5.97
N TYR A 143 14.28 -11.28 4.97
CA TYR A 143 13.21 -10.32 4.70
C TYR A 143 11.89 -11.08 4.81
N ARG A 144 10.87 -10.50 5.44
CA ARG A 144 9.50 -11.02 5.39
C ARG A 144 8.54 -9.98 4.87
N ASN A 145 7.51 -10.44 4.18
CA ASN A 145 6.33 -9.68 3.82
C ASN A 145 5.08 -10.48 4.21
N LEU A 146 4.14 -9.81 4.87
CA LEU A 146 2.86 -10.38 5.24
C LEU A 146 1.90 -10.29 4.05
N GLU A 147 1.10 -11.31 3.79
CA GLU A 147 0.05 -11.29 2.77
C GLU A 147 -1.23 -11.94 3.29
N VAL A 148 -2.39 -11.47 2.83
CA VAL A 148 -3.70 -12.05 3.17
C VAL A 148 -4.48 -12.21 1.88
N THR A 149 -4.67 -13.46 1.46
CA THR A 149 -5.52 -13.81 0.32
C THR A 149 -6.91 -14.21 0.81
N TYR A 150 -7.89 -14.14 -0.08
CA TYR A 150 -9.26 -14.55 0.18
C TYR A 150 -9.60 -15.77 -0.68
N ASN A 151 -10.15 -16.82 -0.06
CA ASN A 151 -10.66 -17.99 -0.73
C ASN A 151 -12.18 -17.85 -0.89
N GLU A 152 -12.64 -17.64 -2.12
CA GLU A 152 -14.07 -17.49 -2.46
C GLU A 152 -14.88 -18.75 -2.23
N GLU A 153 -14.30 -19.94 -2.44
CA GLU A 153 -15.02 -21.21 -2.33
C GLU A 153 -15.37 -21.55 -0.88
N GLU A 154 -14.44 -21.22 0.04
CA GLU A 154 -14.59 -21.51 1.48
C GLU A 154 -15.06 -20.29 2.28
N ASP A 155 -15.18 -19.11 1.67
CA ASP A 155 -15.40 -17.81 2.35
C ASP A 155 -14.44 -17.57 3.53
N THR A 156 -13.15 -17.82 3.30
CA THR A 156 -12.11 -17.69 4.34
C THR A 156 -10.91 -16.87 3.91
N LEU A 157 -10.15 -16.38 4.89
CA LEU A 157 -8.93 -15.61 4.69
C LEU A 157 -7.69 -16.45 4.99
N HIS A 158 -6.66 -16.29 4.17
CA HIS A 158 -5.41 -17.03 4.28
C HIS A 158 -4.22 -16.09 4.54
N PRO A 159 -3.93 -15.76 5.82
CA PRO A 159 -2.75 -14.99 6.17
C PRO A 159 -1.48 -15.84 6.04
N HIS A 160 -0.50 -15.34 5.31
CA HIS A 160 0.77 -16.02 5.06
C HIS A 160 1.94 -15.03 4.98
N LEU A 161 3.15 -15.55 5.13
CA LEU A 161 4.39 -14.79 5.06
C LEU A 161 5.20 -15.25 3.86
N HIS A 162 5.52 -14.33 2.96
CA HIS A 162 6.59 -14.51 1.99
C HIS A 162 7.91 -14.10 2.63
N ILE A 163 8.87 -15.01 2.69
CA ILE A 163 10.14 -14.81 3.38
C ILE A 163 11.29 -15.11 2.43
N ILE A 164 12.25 -14.20 2.37
CA ILE A 164 13.54 -14.42 1.73
C ILE A 164 14.58 -14.66 2.82
N LEU A 165 15.28 -15.78 2.73
CA LEU A 165 16.36 -16.13 3.64
C LEU A 165 17.70 -15.95 2.94
N ALA A 166 18.61 -15.21 3.57
CA ALA A 166 20.03 -15.17 3.20
C ALA A 166 20.78 -16.25 3.97
N VAL A 167 21.44 -17.14 3.23
CA VAL A 167 22.18 -18.29 3.76
C VAL A 167 23.55 -18.39 3.12
N ASP A 168 24.48 -19.03 3.81
CA ASP A 168 25.80 -19.31 3.25
C ASP A 168 25.71 -20.18 2.00
N ASN A 169 26.66 -20.02 1.08
CA ASN A 169 26.72 -20.83 -0.14
C ASN A 169 26.88 -22.34 0.10
N ASP A 170 27.36 -22.73 1.28
CA ASP A 170 27.47 -24.14 1.69
C ASP A 170 26.22 -24.66 2.42
N TYR A 171 25.15 -23.87 2.55
CA TYR A 171 23.93 -24.22 3.27
C TYR A 171 23.37 -25.60 2.87
N PHE A 172 23.35 -25.92 1.57
CA PHE A 172 22.84 -27.19 1.05
C PHE A 172 23.83 -28.36 1.14
N LYS A 173 25.10 -28.11 1.52
CA LYS A 173 26.09 -29.17 1.67
C LYS A 173 25.82 -29.91 2.99
N ARG A 174 25.73 -31.24 2.94
CA ARG A 174 25.46 -32.09 4.12
C ARG A 174 26.43 -31.85 5.28
N LYS A 175 27.70 -31.51 4.99
CA LYS A 175 28.75 -31.22 5.98
C LYS A 175 28.57 -29.88 6.71
N SER A 176 27.78 -28.93 6.20
CA SER A 176 27.60 -27.62 6.83
C SER A 176 26.84 -27.72 8.16
N GLY A 177 25.98 -28.74 8.30
CA GLY A 177 25.07 -28.85 9.43
C GLY A 177 24.04 -27.71 9.50
N LYS A 178 23.95 -26.83 8.50
CA LYS A 178 23.07 -25.66 8.50
C LYS A 178 21.73 -25.92 7.80
N TYR A 179 21.68 -26.87 6.87
CA TYR A 179 20.48 -27.18 6.11
C TYR A 179 19.26 -27.47 7.01
N LEU A 180 18.16 -26.74 6.78
CA LEU A 180 16.87 -26.96 7.41
C LEU A 180 15.95 -27.62 6.38
N THR A 181 15.47 -28.83 6.69
CA THR A 181 14.46 -29.51 5.87
C THR A 181 13.11 -28.83 6.02
N GLN A 182 12.25 -28.98 5.01
CA GLN A 182 10.88 -28.45 5.08
C GLN A 182 10.12 -28.99 6.29
N ASP A 183 10.21 -30.30 6.55
CA ASP A 183 9.53 -30.95 7.69
C ASP A 183 10.06 -30.44 9.03
N TYR A 184 11.37 -30.18 9.13
CA TYR A 184 11.94 -29.56 10.32
C TYR A 184 11.37 -28.16 10.53
N ILE A 185 11.39 -27.31 9.49
CA ILE A 185 10.83 -25.96 9.56
C ILE A 185 9.36 -26.01 9.95
N LYS A 186 8.58 -26.93 9.38
CA LYS A 186 7.15 -27.08 9.64
C LYS A 186 6.87 -27.48 11.10
N LYS A 187 7.56 -28.50 11.61
CA LYS A 187 7.46 -28.93 13.02
C LYS A 187 7.87 -27.82 13.99
N GLU A 188 8.95 -27.13 13.67
CA GLU A 188 9.42 -26.02 14.47
C GLU A 188 8.40 -24.87 14.43
N PHE A 189 7.89 -24.51 13.26
CA PHE A 189 6.91 -23.45 13.10
C PHE A 189 5.60 -23.77 13.84
N LYS A 190 5.10 -25.00 13.76
CA LYS A 190 3.97 -25.50 14.57
C LYS A 190 4.19 -25.23 16.06
N THR A 191 5.33 -25.68 16.58
CA THR A 191 5.71 -25.47 17.98
C THR A 191 5.84 -23.98 18.31
N ALA A 192 6.34 -23.17 17.37
CA ALA A 192 6.52 -21.74 17.55
C ALA A 192 5.17 -21.02 17.58
N CYS A 193 4.20 -21.42 16.77
CA CYS A 193 2.84 -20.86 16.78
C CYS A 193 1.99 -21.35 17.96
N LYS A 194 2.39 -22.44 18.64
CA LYS A 194 1.63 -23.09 19.72
C LYS A 194 0.26 -23.61 19.23
N ILE A 195 0.27 -24.25 18.07
CA ILE A 195 -0.90 -24.84 17.42
C ILE A 195 -0.82 -26.37 17.43
N ASP A 196 -1.98 -27.02 17.43
CA ASP A 196 -2.13 -28.48 17.48
C ASP A 196 -2.24 -29.12 16.08
N TYR A 197 -2.56 -28.34 15.05
CA TYR A 197 -2.58 -28.76 13.66
C TYR A 197 -1.28 -28.51 12.91
N GLU A 198 -1.16 -29.09 11.72
CA GLU A 198 0.00 -28.93 10.86
C GLU A 198 -0.08 -27.63 10.03
N PRO A 199 0.87 -26.69 10.17
CA PRO A 199 0.88 -25.45 9.38
C PRO A 199 1.50 -25.66 7.99
N THR A 200 1.37 -24.65 7.13
CA THR A 200 2.07 -24.62 5.85
C THR A 200 3.48 -24.07 6.04
N ALA A 201 4.45 -24.82 5.54
CA ALA A 201 5.82 -24.38 5.33
C ALA A 201 6.25 -24.89 3.95
N TYR A 202 6.42 -23.98 3.00
CA TYR A 202 6.87 -24.30 1.65
C TYR A 202 8.23 -23.66 1.42
N ILE A 203 9.24 -24.48 1.11
CA ILE A 203 10.60 -24.01 0.84
C ILE A 203 10.94 -24.21 -0.63
N LYS A 204 11.39 -23.15 -1.28
CA LYS A 204 11.85 -23.18 -2.66
C LYS A 204 13.23 -22.58 -2.74
N LYS A 205 14.18 -23.40 -3.21
CA LYS A 205 15.49 -22.89 -3.62
C LYS A 205 15.32 -22.16 -4.95
N VAL A 206 15.92 -20.99 -5.06
CA VAL A 206 15.87 -20.19 -6.29
C VAL A 206 17.02 -20.63 -7.20
N TYR A 207 16.70 -21.09 -8.40
CA TYR A 207 17.64 -21.53 -9.43
C TYR A 207 17.44 -20.71 -10.71
N SER A 208 18.51 -20.28 -11.37
CA SER A 208 18.50 -19.85 -12.79
C SER A 208 19.90 -20.00 -13.39
N LYS A 209 19.96 -20.00 -14.72
CA LYS A 209 21.19 -19.91 -15.51
C LYS A 209 21.81 -18.50 -15.44
N ASP A 210 20.98 -17.47 -15.28
CA ASP A 210 21.39 -16.05 -15.15
C ASP A 210 21.01 -15.46 -13.79
N LYS A 211 21.99 -14.85 -13.11
CA LYS A 211 21.86 -14.40 -11.72
C LYS A 211 20.89 -13.23 -11.52
N LYS A 212 20.72 -12.36 -12.53
CA LYS A 212 19.81 -11.20 -12.47
C LYS A 212 18.33 -11.61 -12.46
N ASP A 213 17.97 -12.63 -13.23
CA ASP A 213 16.58 -13.11 -13.34
C ASP A 213 16.09 -13.81 -12.06
N ILE A 214 17.00 -14.45 -11.31
CA ILE A 214 16.73 -15.07 -10.00
C ILE A 214 16.22 -14.01 -9.01
N LEU A 215 17.00 -12.94 -8.90
CA LEU A 215 16.70 -11.86 -7.97
C LEU A 215 15.41 -11.16 -8.37
N HIS A 216 15.21 -10.90 -9.66
CA HIS A 216 13.96 -10.30 -10.16
C HIS A 216 12.72 -11.09 -9.71
N ASN A 217 12.66 -12.39 -10.00
CA ASN A 217 11.47 -13.21 -9.70
C ASN A 217 11.24 -13.35 -8.19
N LEU A 218 12.30 -13.54 -7.43
CA LEU A 218 12.25 -13.65 -5.97
C LEU A 218 11.76 -12.35 -5.32
N VAL A 219 12.30 -11.22 -5.75
CA VAL A 219 11.93 -9.88 -5.27
C VAL A 219 10.50 -9.58 -5.68
N ALA A 220 10.12 -9.85 -6.94
CA ALA A 220 8.77 -9.65 -7.44
C ALA A 220 7.74 -10.45 -6.65
N GLU A 221 8.03 -11.70 -6.28
CA GLU A 221 7.14 -12.52 -5.47
C GLU A 221 7.04 -11.98 -4.02
N ALA A 222 8.16 -11.65 -3.38
CA ALA A 222 8.18 -11.22 -1.99
C ALA A 222 7.77 -9.76 -1.74
N SER A 223 7.74 -8.92 -2.79
CA SER A 223 7.35 -7.50 -2.71
C SER A 223 5.89 -7.25 -3.12
N LYS A 224 5.14 -8.29 -3.54
CA LYS A 224 3.69 -8.21 -3.73
C LYS A 224 3.02 -7.77 -2.44
N TYR A 225 2.09 -6.82 -2.50
CA TYR A 225 1.44 -6.35 -1.29
C TYR A 225 0.24 -7.16 -0.83
N VAL A 226 0.02 -6.99 0.46
CA VAL A 226 -0.80 -7.80 1.37
C VAL A 226 -2.26 -7.86 1.00
N THR A 227 -2.74 -6.79 0.39
CA THR A 227 -4.08 -6.69 -0.14
C THR A 227 -3.88 -6.12 -1.51
N LYS A 228 -3.86 -7.00 -2.51
CA LYS A 228 -4.36 -6.59 -3.81
C LYS A 228 -5.80 -6.17 -3.59
N VAL A 229 -5.99 -4.90 -3.29
CA VAL A 229 -7.33 -4.35 -3.10
C VAL A 229 -8.13 -4.54 -4.40
N SER A 230 -7.44 -4.64 -5.54
CA SER A 230 -7.99 -5.16 -6.79
C SER A 230 -8.76 -6.47 -6.60
N ASP A 231 -8.19 -7.47 -5.92
CA ASP A 231 -8.82 -8.79 -5.77
C ASP A 231 -10.14 -8.68 -4.98
N VAL A 232 -10.18 -7.82 -3.95
CA VAL A 232 -11.43 -7.54 -3.22
C VAL A 232 -12.43 -6.78 -4.10
N LEU A 233 -11.95 -5.84 -4.91
CA LEU A 233 -12.80 -5.07 -5.83
C LEU A 233 -13.29 -5.87 -7.04
N GLU A 234 -12.62 -6.96 -7.40
CA GLU A 234 -13.03 -7.86 -8.49
C GLU A 234 -14.21 -8.77 -8.09
N LEU A 235 -14.47 -8.92 -6.79
CA LEU A 235 -15.62 -9.69 -6.28
C LEU A 235 -16.94 -9.11 -6.82
N LYS A 236 -17.94 -9.96 -7.07
CA LYS A 236 -19.26 -9.48 -7.53
C LYS A 236 -20.16 -9.02 -6.38
N ASN A 237 -20.03 -9.63 -5.21
CA ASN A 237 -20.92 -9.40 -4.07
C ASN A 237 -20.45 -8.20 -3.23
N GLN A 238 -21.23 -7.11 -3.23
CA GLN A 238 -20.91 -5.88 -2.50
C GLN A 238 -20.87 -6.04 -0.98
N ASN A 239 -21.76 -6.85 -0.40
CA ASN A 239 -21.76 -7.11 1.04
C ASN A 239 -20.48 -7.86 1.45
N LEU A 240 -20.07 -8.82 0.64
CA LEU A 240 -18.82 -9.56 0.85
C LEU A 240 -17.60 -8.63 0.78
N LYS A 241 -17.53 -7.72 -0.19
CA LYS A 241 -16.46 -6.69 -0.24
C LYS A 241 -16.39 -5.90 1.06
N LEU A 242 -17.55 -5.45 1.54
CA LEU A 242 -17.65 -4.64 2.75
C LEU A 242 -17.17 -5.41 3.99
N GLU A 243 -17.59 -6.66 4.14
CA GLU A 243 -17.15 -7.54 5.24
C GLU A 243 -15.64 -7.80 5.20
N LEU A 244 -15.09 -8.12 4.03
CA LEU A 244 -13.66 -8.34 3.84
C LEU A 244 -12.85 -7.08 4.16
N LEU A 245 -13.27 -5.91 3.66
CA LEU A 245 -12.61 -4.64 3.96
C LEU A 245 -12.66 -4.31 5.45
N LYS A 246 -13.77 -4.57 6.14
CA LYS A 246 -13.89 -4.41 7.60
C LYS A 246 -12.90 -5.32 8.33
N SER A 247 -12.87 -6.61 7.97
CA SER A 247 -11.95 -7.59 8.54
C SER A 247 -10.50 -7.21 8.31
N LEU A 248 -10.10 -6.94 7.06
CA LEU A 248 -8.75 -6.53 6.69
C LEU A 248 -8.34 -5.23 7.40
N THR A 249 -9.23 -4.25 7.47
CA THR A 249 -8.95 -2.97 8.15
C THR A 249 -8.66 -3.18 9.63
N LYS A 250 -9.47 -4.00 10.31
CA LYS A 250 -9.28 -4.32 11.73
C LYS A 250 -8.05 -5.21 11.96
N GLY A 251 -7.88 -6.23 11.13
CA GLY A 251 -6.84 -7.24 11.23
C GLY A 251 -5.45 -6.67 10.97
N LEU A 252 -5.30 -5.79 9.99
CA LEU A 252 -4.00 -5.23 9.60
C LEU A 252 -3.63 -3.95 10.37
N HIS A 253 -4.56 -3.36 11.14
CA HIS A 253 -4.32 -2.13 11.87
C HIS A 253 -3.07 -2.20 12.76
N GLY A 254 -2.19 -1.20 12.65
CA GLY A 254 -0.95 -1.10 13.44
C GLY A 254 0.11 -2.16 13.13
N ARG A 255 -0.08 -2.98 12.09
CA ARG A 255 0.89 -4.00 11.69
C ARG A 255 1.84 -3.48 10.61
N ARG A 256 3.11 -3.82 10.78
CA ARG A 256 4.15 -3.66 9.77
C ARG A 256 4.12 -4.83 8.78
N MET A 257 4.00 -4.52 7.50
CA MET A 257 3.77 -5.53 6.46
C MET A 257 5.07 -6.21 6.10
N SER A 258 6.11 -5.42 5.89
CA SER A 258 7.42 -5.89 5.50
C SER A 258 8.49 -5.62 6.58
N SER A 259 9.49 -6.47 6.71
CA SER A 259 10.61 -6.20 7.63
C SER A 259 11.86 -7.01 7.29
N PHE A 260 13.02 -6.45 7.63
CA PHE A 260 14.32 -7.10 7.53
C PHE A 260 14.84 -7.53 8.91
N GLY A 261 15.60 -8.62 8.94
CA GLY A 261 16.34 -9.11 10.11
C GLY A 261 17.70 -9.70 9.75
N GLY A 262 18.59 -9.80 10.75
CA GLY A 262 19.97 -10.24 10.57
C GLY A 262 20.75 -9.39 9.57
N LEU A 263 21.64 -10.01 8.81
CA LEU A 263 22.51 -9.36 7.82
C LEU A 263 21.76 -8.43 6.86
N LEU A 264 20.58 -8.86 6.36
CA LEU A 264 19.81 -8.05 5.41
C LEU A 264 19.30 -6.74 6.04
N LYS A 265 19.05 -6.72 7.35
CA LYS A 265 18.68 -5.49 8.07
C LYS A 265 19.87 -4.55 8.20
N ASP A 266 21.07 -5.09 8.41
CA ASP A 266 22.28 -4.29 8.55
C ASP A 266 22.65 -3.66 7.22
N ILE A 267 22.52 -4.41 6.12
CA ILE A 267 22.69 -3.88 4.75
C ILE A 267 21.64 -2.81 4.44
N PHE A 268 20.36 -3.04 4.76
CA PHE A 268 19.30 -2.06 4.56
C PHE A 268 19.62 -0.71 5.24
N LYS A 269 20.13 -0.75 6.48
CA LYS A 269 20.58 0.43 7.20
C LYS A 269 21.83 1.06 6.61
N PHE A 270 22.81 0.25 6.20
CA PHE A 270 24.05 0.70 5.58
C PHE A 270 23.78 1.50 4.29
N LEU A 271 22.85 0.99 3.47
CA LEU A 271 22.39 1.65 2.25
C LEU A 271 21.51 2.88 2.52
N LYS A 272 21.17 3.18 3.78
CA LYS A 272 20.32 4.29 4.22
C LYS A 272 18.96 4.31 3.50
N LEU A 273 18.39 3.13 3.27
CA LEU A 273 17.10 3.00 2.59
C LEU A 273 15.96 3.38 3.55
N GLU A 274 14.92 4.00 2.99
CA GLU A 274 13.70 4.36 3.72
C GLU A 274 12.71 3.20 3.71
N ASP A 275 11.99 2.99 4.83
CA ASP A 275 10.94 1.97 4.91
C ASP A 275 9.59 2.47 4.39
N GLU A 276 8.63 1.54 4.24
CA GLU A 276 7.28 1.80 3.70
C GLU A 276 6.43 2.82 4.49
N GLU A 277 6.84 3.18 5.71
CA GLU A 277 6.16 4.14 6.56
C GLU A 277 6.74 5.55 6.38
N ASN A 278 8.06 5.66 6.25
CA ASN A 278 8.78 6.93 6.20
C ASN A 278 9.08 7.41 4.78
N SER A 279 9.04 6.52 3.79
CA SER A 279 9.53 6.77 2.44
C SER A 279 8.89 7.93 1.69
N ASP A 280 9.68 8.60 0.85
CA ASP A 280 9.17 9.39 -0.25
C ASP A 280 8.55 8.48 -1.34
N LEU A 281 7.23 8.59 -1.51
CA LEU A 281 6.51 7.84 -2.53
C LEU A 281 6.63 8.46 -3.92
N LEU A 282 7.30 9.61 -4.09
CA LEU A 282 7.39 10.32 -5.37
C LEU A 282 8.31 9.63 -6.38
N ASN A 283 9.54 9.32 -5.96
CA ASN A 283 10.58 8.76 -6.82
C ASN A 283 10.60 7.24 -6.68
N ILE A 284 10.01 6.57 -7.65
CA ILE A 284 10.20 5.13 -7.84
C ILE A 284 11.17 5.01 -9.02
N GLU A 285 12.26 4.25 -8.85
CA GLU A 285 13.47 4.31 -9.70
C GLU A 285 13.24 4.07 -11.19
N ASP A 286 12.06 3.62 -11.58
CA ASP A 286 11.65 3.53 -12.99
C ASP A 286 11.49 4.91 -13.68
N GLU A 287 11.63 6.03 -12.95
CA GLU A 287 11.50 7.42 -13.43
C GLU A 287 12.81 8.25 -13.37
N ASP A 288 13.94 7.68 -13.82
CA ASP A 288 15.17 8.44 -14.10
C ASP A 288 15.02 9.30 -15.37
N ILE A 289 14.09 10.25 -15.27
CA ILE A 289 13.83 11.25 -16.30
C ILE A 289 14.77 12.43 -16.04
N GLU A 290 15.81 12.53 -16.85
CA GLU A 290 16.64 13.73 -16.93
C GLU A 290 15.83 14.86 -17.59
N LEU A 291 15.78 16.00 -16.90
CA LEU A 291 15.12 17.23 -17.35
C LEU A 291 16.20 18.30 -17.59
N GLY A 292 16.01 19.10 -18.64
CA GLY A 292 16.86 20.25 -18.92
C GLY A 292 16.77 21.38 -17.90
N SER A 293 17.44 22.50 -18.17
CA SER A 293 17.46 23.68 -17.31
C SER A 293 16.19 24.55 -17.44
N ASN A 294 15.54 24.55 -18.61
CA ASN A 294 14.34 25.32 -18.89
C ASN A 294 13.07 24.64 -18.35
N CYS A 295 12.92 24.62 -17.03
CA CYS A 295 11.84 23.92 -16.35
C CYS A 295 10.83 24.86 -15.67
N VAL A 296 9.55 24.47 -15.71
CA VAL A 296 8.47 25.06 -14.90
C VAL A 296 7.78 23.99 -14.06
N PHE A 297 6.96 24.40 -13.10
CA PHE A 297 6.13 23.49 -12.31
C PHE A 297 4.66 23.63 -12.67
N GLY A 298 4.05 22.58 -13.19
CA GLY A 298 2.61 22.53 -13.46
C GLY A 298 1.84 21.87 -12.32
N VAL A 299 0.78 22.52 -11.84
CA VAL A 299 -0.15 22.02 -10.83
C VAL A 299 -1.38 21.42 -11.51
N PHE A 300 -1.66 20.16 -11.22
CA PHE A 300 -2.74 19.39 -11.81
C PHE A 300 -3.73 18.94 -10.75
N ASN A 301 -5.01 19.15 -11.00
CA ASN A 301 -6.08 18.65 -10.14
C ASN A 301 -6.85 17.55 -10.85
N TYR A 302 -7.17 16.50 -10.09
CA TYR A 302 -8.06 15.45 -10.56
C TYR A 302 -9.50 15.97 -10.62
N ASP A 303 -10.09 15.86 -11.80
CA ASP A 303 -11.50 16.03 -12.07
C ASP A 303 -12.20 14.68 -11.94
N LYS A 304 -13.13 14.58 -10.99
CA LYS A 304 -13.86 13.33 -10.72
C LYS A 304 -14.96 13.05 -11.74
N VAL A 305 -15.46 14.08 -12.44
CA VAL A 305 -16.55 13.93 -13.41
C VAL A 305 -15.99 13.44 -14.73
N GLU A 306 -14.91 14.06 -15.20
CA GLU A 306 -14.24 13.67 -16.45
C GLU A 306 -13.16 12.59 -16.24
N GLU A 307 -12.94 12.16 -14.99
CA GLU A 307 -11.97 11.16 -14.57
C GLU A 307 -10.53 11.40 -15.08
N LYS A 308 -10.12 12.67 -15.19
CA LYS A 308 -8.80 13.07 -15.71
C LYS A 308 -8.17 14.20 -14.89
N TYR A 309 -6.86 14.39 -15.06
CA TYR A 309 -6.16 15.53 -14.47
C TYR A 309 -6.23 16.75 -15.39
N ARG A 310 -6.52 17.92 -14.83
CA ARG A 310 -6.48 19.20 -15.55
C ARG A 310 -5.37 20.09 -15.00
N LEU A 311 -4.66 20.78 -15.88
CA LEU A 311 -3.73 21.84 -15.50
C LEU A 311 -4.52 22.98 -14.88
N VAL A 312 -4.12 23.42 -13.70
CA VAL A 312 -4.77 24.53 -12.98
C VAL A 312 -3.86 25.74 -12.87
N LYS A 313 -2.55 25.51 -12.73
CA LYS A 313 -1.59 26.60 -12.52
C LYS A 313 -0.20 26.20 -13.01
N ILE A 314 0.54 27.15 -13.57
CA ILE A 314 1.98 27.03 -13.85
C ILE A 314 2.71 27.92 -12.85
N LEU A 315 3.84 27.44 -12.34
CA LEU A 315 4.67 28.12 -11.36
C LEU A 315 6.12 28.12 -11.86
N GLU A 316 6.80 29.23 -11.61
CA GLU A 316 8.26 29.34 -11.83
C GLU A 316 9.03 28.62 -10.72
N ASN A 317 8.48 28.60 -9.49
CA ASN A 317 9.13 28.04 -8.31
C ASN A 317 8.37 26.82 -7.78
N TYR A 318 9.11 25.89 -7.18
CA TYR A 318 8.54 24.71 -6.54
C TYR A 318 7.63 25.08 -5.38
N VAL A 319 6.42 24.51 -5.38
CA VAL A 319 5.50 24.55 -4.24
C VAL A 319 4.91 23.14 -4.07
N PRO A 320 4.92 22.58 -2.85
CA PRO A 320 4.46 21.21 -2.65
C PRO A 320 2.94 21.08 -2.84
N ALA A 321 2.51 19.95 -3.39
CA ALA A 321 1.13 19.67 -3.77
C ALA A 321 0.14 19.78 -2.60
N TRP A 322 0.58 19.48 -1.37
CA TRP A 322 -0.28 19.51 -0.19
C TRP A 322 -0.80 20.92 0.13
N LYS A 323 -0.02 21.99 -0.15
CA LYS A 323 -0.46 23.38 0.06
C LYS A 323 -1.66 23.71 -0.82
N TYR A 324 -1.60 23.32 -2.10
CA TYR A 324 -2.71 23.49 -3.04
C TYR A 324 -3.91 22.62 -2.71
N ALA A 325 -3.67 21.38 -2.29
CA ALA A 325 -4.75 20.48 -1.87
C ALA A 325 -5.50 21.04 -0.64
N GLU A 326 -4.78 21.62 0.32
CA GLU A 326 -5.35 22.26 1.50
C GLU A 326 -6.15 23.51 1.16
N GLU A 327 -5.60 24.40 0.32
CA GLU A 327 -6.29 25.58 -0.18
C GLU A 327 -7.60 25.19 -0.89
N ARG A 328 -7.56 24.20 -1.79
CA ARG A 328 -8.74 23.68 -2.49
C ARG A 328 -9.79 23.16 -1.52
N ARG A 329 -9.40 22.43 -0.48
CA ARG A 329 -10.33 21.94 0.55
C ARG A 329 -10.97 23.09 1.31
N ARG A 330 -10.19 24.10 1.69
CA ARG A 330 -10.69 25.29 2.39
C ARG A 330 -11.74 26.02 1.54
N LEU A 331 -11.45 26.25 0.26
CA LEU A 331 -12.37 26.89 -0.68
C LEU A 331 -13.65 26.06 -0.88
N LYS A 332 -13.53 24.74 -1.03
CA LYS A 332 -14.69 23.85 -1.15
C LYS A 332 -15.59 23.92 0.09
N LYS A 333 -15.00 23.84 1.28
CA LYS A 333 -15.74 23.92 2.55
C LYS A 333 -16.42 25.28 2.73
N GLN A 334 -15.77 26.38 2.34
CA GLN A 334 -16.38 27.72 2.36
C GLN A 334 -17.59 27.78 1.43
N LYS A 335 -17.48 27.24 0.22
CA LYS A 335 -18.58 27.17 -0.73
C LYS A 335 -19.75 26.33 -0.21
N GLU A 336 -19.49 25.14 0.36
CA GLU A 336 -20.52 24.28 0.96
C GLU A 336 -21.27 25.00 2.11
N ILE A 337 -20.54 25.77 2.94
CA ILE A 337 -21.13 26.59 4.00
C ILE A 337 -22.01 27.70 3.40
N GLU A 338 -21.54 28.36 2.35
CA GLU A 338 -22.28 29.43 1.67
C GLU A 338 -23.55 28.91 0.99
N ASP A 339 -23.47 27.79 0.28
CA ASP A 339 -24.60 27.10 -0.34
C ASP A 339 -25.64 26.69 0.73
N THR A 340 -25.18 26.14 1.86
CA THR A 340 -26.05 25.79 2.98
C THR A 340 -26.74 27.03 3.58
N LYS A 341 -26.00 28.13 3.76
CA LYS A 341 -26.58 29.40 4.22
C LYS A 341 -27.63 29.93 3.25
N ASN A 342 -27.35 29.86 1.94
CA ASN A 342 -28.27 30.29 0.89
C ASN A 342 -29.53 29.43 0.87
N PHE A 343 -29.40 28.11 1.04
CA PHE A 343 -30.51 27.18 1.16
C PHE A 343 -31.38 27.48 2.40
N ILE A 344 -30.78 27.65 3.58
CA ILE A 344 -31.51 28.03 4.81
C ILE A 344 -32.23 29.37 4.63
N LYS A 345 -31.58 30.35 3.98
CA LYS A 345 -32.19 31.66 3.68
C LYS A 345 -33.41 31.51 2.75
N ALA A 346 -33.32 30.64 1.74
CA ALA A 346 -34.42 30.32 0.84
C ALA A 346 -35.59 29.63 1.57
N ILE A 347 -35.32 28.66 2.43
CA ILE A 347 -36.33 28.01 3.29
C ILE A 347 -37.02 29.06 4.17
N LYS A 348 -36.27 29.88 4.92
CA LYS A 348 -36.85 30.93 5.78
C LYS A 348 -37.72 31.93 5.00
N LYS A 349 -37.33 32.27 3.78
CA LYS A 349 -38.12 33.15 2.89
C LYS A 349 -39.42 32.48 2.42
N ASN A 350 -39.40 31.17 2.15
CA ASN A 350 -40.57 30.41 1.77
C ASN A 350 -41.52 30.14 2.95
N PHE A 351 -40.99 29.94 4.16
CA PHE A 351 -41.79 29.88 5.39
C PHE A 351 -42.46 31.22 5.72
N LYS A 352 -41.77 32.36 5.54
CA LYS A 352 -42.39 33.69 5.67
C LYS A 352 -43.47 33.99 4.62
N LYS A 353 -43.47 33.29 3.48
CA LYS A 353 -44.49 33.44 2.42
C LYS A 353 -45.69 32.50 2.61
N ARG A 354 -45.55 31.44 3.41
CA ARG A 354 -46.63 30.52 3.77
C ARG A 354 -47.03 30.83 5.21
N ASP A 355 -47.94 31.78 5.39
CA ASP A 355 -48.66 31.96 6.65
C ASP A 355 -49.46 30.68 6.95
N TYR A 356 -48.87 29.76 7.70
CA TYR A 356 -49.64 28.80 8.49
C TYR A 356 -49.73 29.33 9.91
N LYS A 357 -50.79 30.10 10.13
CA LYS A 357 -51.42 30.20 11.45
C LYS A 357 -51.94 28.80 11.83
N LYS A 358 -51.05 27.95 12.37
CA LYS A 358 -51.28 26.95 13.43
C LYS A 358 -50.17 25.88 13.41
N ASN A 359 -49.62 25.66 14.61
CA ASN A 359 -48.75 24.57 15.04
C ASN A 359 -47.26 24.76 14.76
N ALA A 360 -46.68 25.76 15.44
CA ALA A 360 -45.24 25.96 15.56
C ALA A 360 -44.58 25.13 16.70
N GLU A 361 -45.28 24.18 17.31
CA GLU A 361 -44.76 23.41 18.46
C GLU A 361 -44.31 21.98 18.16
N SER A 362 -44.45 21.44 16.93
CA SER A 362 -44.14 20.00 16.70
C SER A 362 -42.94 19.67 15.79
N ILE A 363 -42.15 20.66 15.35
CA ILE A 363 -41.03 20.41 14.40
C ILE A 363 -39.66 20.52 15.07
N PHE A 364 -39.55 21.13 16.26
CA PHE A 364 -38.26 21.25 16.96
C PHE A 364 -37.78 19.95 17.62
N ASP A 365 -38.67 18.97 17.84
CA ASP A 365 -38.33 17.69 18.48
C ASP A 365 -37.83 16.60 17.50
N LEU A 366 -37.71 16.90 16.20
CA LEU A 366 -37.31 15.93 15.18
C LEU A 366 -35.89 16.12 14.62
N ILE A 367 -35.12 17.08 15.15
CA ILE A 367 -33.74 17.40 14.68
C ILE A 367 -32.76 17.62 15.85
N ILE A 368 -32.87 16.79 16.89
CA ILE A 368 -31.76 16.47 17.82
C ILE A 368 -31.59 14.96 17.75
#